data_AF-A0A9D1IM59-F1
#
_entry.id   AF-A0A9D1IM59-F1
#
_cell.length_a   1.000
_cell.length_b   1.000
_cell.length_c   1.000
_cell.angle_alpha   90.00
_cell.angle_beta   90.00
_cell.angle_gamma   90.00
#
_symmetry.space_group_name_H-M   'P 1'
#
loop_
_entity.id
_entity.type
_entity.pdbx_description
1 polymer ?
#
loop_
_entity_poly.entity_id
_entity_poly.type
_entity_poly.pdbx_seq_one_letter_code
_entity_poly.pdbx_strand_id
1 'polypeptide(L)'
;MPHIKSLIDNNRTEEAIRLLDRLIADDAGNDQLYFLRGNAYRKHNNWKNALTDYCKAAELNPDSPAVAAYNAAIEILNFRNTDLLNP
;
A
#
# COMPACT_ATOMS: atom_id res chain seq x y z
N MET A 1 7.76 5.08 12.23
CA MET A 1 6.66 6.07 12.15
C MET A 1 5.41 5.63 12.93
N PRO A 2 5.45 5.62 14.28
CA PRO A 2 4.36 5.11 15.11
C PRO A 2 3.05 5.91 14.96
N HIS A 3 3.14 7.23 14.77
CA HIS A 3 1.96 8.07 14.58
C HIS A 3 1.15 7.72 13.32
N ILE A 4 1.81 7.55 12.16
CA ILE A 4 1.15 7.18 10.90
C ILE A 4 0.52 5.79 11.00
N LYS A 5 1.23 4.82 11.59
CA LYS A 5 0.68 3.48 11.82
C LYS A 5 -0.60 3.56 12.68
N SER A 6 -0.57 4.33 13.77
CA SER A 6 -1.75 4.56 14.60
C SER A 6 -2.92 5.19 13.83
N LEU A 7 -2.67 6.17 12.95
CA LEU A 7 -3.73 6.74 12.11
C LEU A 7 -4.35 5.68 11.19
N ILE A 8 -3.53 4.86 10.55
CA ILE A 8 -4.00 3.74 9.73
C ILE A 8 -4.82 2.79 10.59
N ASP A 9 -4.32 2.36 11.75
CA ASP A 9 -4.98 1.41 12.65
C ASP A 9 -6.34 1.92 13.14
N ASN A 10 -6.47 3.22 13.39
CA ASN A 10 -7.72 3.88 13.78
C ASN A 10 -8.64 4.28 12.60
N ASN A 11 -8.40 3.75 11.40
CA ASN A 11 -9.19 4.02 10.18
C ASN A 11 -9.15 5.49 9.72
N ARG A 12 -8.23 6.29 10.24
CA ARG A 12 -7.97 7.68 9.81
C ARG A 12 -7.03 7.68 8.60
N THR A 13 -7.39 6.89 7.58
CA THR A 13 -6.53 6.59 6.43
C THR A 13 -6.26 7.82 5.58
N GLU A 14 -7.23 8.72 5.42
CA GLU A 14 -7.03 9.95 4.65
C GLU A 14 -5.98 10.89 5.26
N GLU A 15 -5.97 11.00 6.59
CA GLU A 15 -4.97 11.81 7.29
C GLU A 15 -3.58 11.19 7.18
N ALA A 16 -3.49 9.86 7.30
CA ALA A 16 -2.26 9.13 7.05
C ALA A 16 -1.75 9.36 5.62
N ILE A 17 -2.63 9.28 4.61
CA ILE A 17 -2.29 9.52 3.20
C ILE A 17 -1.75 10.94 3.01
N ARG A 18 -2.44 11.97 3.52
CA ARG A 18 -1.97 13.37 3.42
C ARG A 18 -0.62 13.60 4.09
N LEU A 19 -0.34 12.93 5.20
CA LEU A 19 0.98 12.99 5.85
C LEU A 19 2.04 12.32 4.99
N LEU A 20 1.73 11.14 4.46
CA LEU A 20 2.63 10.37 3.61
C LEU A 20 2.93 11.08 2.29
N ASP A 21 1.95 11.76 1.68
CA ASP A 21 2.17 12.56 0.47
C ASP A 21 3.21 13.66 0.69
N ARG A 22 3.16 14.34 1.86
CA ARG A 22 4.17 15.34 2.22
C ARG A 22 5.54 14.73 2.46
N LEU A 23 5.61 13.58 3.13
CA LEU A 23 6.87 12.89 3.38
C LEU A 23 7.49 12.36 2.09
N ILE A 24 6.69 11.84 1.16
CA ILE A 24 7.16 11.34 -0.14
C ILE A 24 7.66 12.48 -1.02
N ALA A 25 7.05 13.67 -0.93
CA ALA A 25 7.53 14.84 -1.64
C ALA A 25 8.93 15.29 -1.17
N ASP A 26 9.26 15.03 0.10
CA ASP A 26 10.56 15.33 0.70
C ASP A 26 11.59 14.21 0.44
N ASP A 27 11.16 12.95 0.54
CA ASP A 27 12.00 11.76 0.35
C ASP A 27 11.29 10.70 -0.51
N ALA A 28 11.39 10.86 -1.83
CA ALA A 28 10.82 9.93 -2.81
C ALA A 28 11.63 8.62 -2.94
N GLY A 29 12.76 8.48 -2.24
CA GLY A 29 13.60 7.28 -2.27
C GLY A 29 13.24 6.25 -1.20
N ASN A 30 12.35 6.61 -0.27
CA ASN A 30 12.08 5.82 0.92
C ASN A 30 10.93 4.81 0.71
N ASP A 31 11.30 3.54 0.53
CA ASP A 31 10.34 2.45 0.30
C ASP A 31 9.29 2.34 1.43
N GLN A 32 9.67 2.64 2.67
CA GLN A 32 8.78 2.55 3.81
C GLN A 32 7.60 3.53 3.71
N LEU A 33 7.79 4.71 3.10
CA LEU A 33 6.73 5.68 2.90
C LEU A 33 5.67 5.17 1.93
N TYR A 34 6.10 4.63 0.80
CA TYR A 34 5.21 4.00 -0.18
C TYR A 34 4.53 2.77 0.41
N PHE A 35 5.24 1.92 1.15
CA PHE A 35 4.64 0.77 1.85
C PHE A 35 3.53 1.20 2.83
N LEU A 36 3.77 2.23 3.65
CA LEU A 36 2.78 2.74 4.59
C LEU A 36 1.58 3.38 3.86
N ARG A 37 1.81 4.07 2.73
CA ARG A 37 0.72 4.69 1.94
C ARG A 37 -0.11 3.62 1.23
N GLY A 38 0.53 2.57 0.74
CA GLY A 38 -0.13 1.38 0.22
C GLY A 38 -1.03 0.72 1.27
N ASN A 39 -0.55 0.58 2.51
CA ASN A 39 -1.37 0.08 3.63
C ASN A 39 -2.57 0.99 3.94
N ALA A 40 -2.37 2.31 3.90
CA ALA A 40 -3.45 3.27 4.11
C ALA A 40 -4.52 3.18 2.99
N TYR A 41 -4.10 3.13 1.72
CA TYR A 41 -5.00 2.96 0.59
C TYR A 41 -5.74 1.62 0.62
N ARG A 42 -5.04 0.52 0.96
CA ARG A 42 -5.67 -0.80 1.12
C ARG A 42 -6.78 -0.77 2.16
N LYS A 43 -6.52 -0.16 3.32
CA LYS A 43 -7.52 0.00 4.37
C LYS A 43 -8.67 0.93 3.98
N HIS A 44 -8.39 1.90 3.10
CA HIS A 44 -9.39 2.77 2.48
C HIS A 44 -10.11 2.12 1.27
N ASN A 45 -9.97 0.81 1.06
CA ASN A 45 -10.51 0.05 -0.08
C ASN A 45 -10.06 0.54 -1.47
N ASN A 46 -9.02 1.37 -1.54
CA ASN A 46 -8.43 1.82 -2.80
C ASN A 46 -7.29 0.86 -3.22
N TRP A 47 -7.69 -0.32 -3.69
CA TRP A 47 -6.77 -1.39 -4.08
C TRP A 47 -5.84 -1.00 -5.23
N LYS A 48 -6.32 -0.17 -6.16
CA LYS A 48 -5.51 0.32 -7.29
C LYS A 48 -4.31 1.11 -6.79
N ASN A 49 -4.53 2.12 -5.95
CA ASN A 49 -3.43 2.94 -5.44
C ASN A 49 -2.55 2.15 -4.46
N ALA A 50 -3.14 1.22 -3.69
CA ALA A 50 -2.36 0.33 -2.82
C ALA A 50 -1.34 -0.50 -3.60
N LEU A 51 -1.76 -1.12 -4.71
CA LEU A 51 -0.89 -1.89 -5.59
C LEU A 51 0.21 -1.04 -6.21
N THR A 52 -0.13 0.16 -6.71
CA THR A 52 0.86 1.09 -7.27
C THR A 52 1.95 1.42 -6.25
N ASP A 53 1.55 1.73 -5.01
CA ASP A 53 2.48 2.07 -3.94
C ASP A 53 3.31 0.87 -3.47
N TYR A 54 2.72 -0.33 -3.37
CA TYR A 54 3.48 -1.54 -3.04
C TYR A 54 4.48 -1.89 -4.13
N CYS A 55 4.10 -1.76 -5.40
CA CYS A 55 5.01 -1.96 -6.53
C CYS A 55 6.18 -0.97 -6.45
N LYS A 56 5.88 0.32 -6.22
CA LYS A 56 6.92 1.35 -6.12
C LYS A 56 7.89 1.09 -4.96
N ALA A 57 7.38 0.69 -3.80
CA ALA A 57 8.23 0.32 -2.67
C ALA A 57 9.12 -0.90 -2.98
N ALA A 58 8.58 -1.91 -3.67
CA ALA A 58 9.33 -3.08 -4.10
C ALA A 58 10.43 -2.74 -5.13
N GLU A 59 10.18 -1.78 -6.04
CA GLU A 59 11.19 -1.28 -6.98
C GLU A 59 12.33 -0.54 -6.27
N LEU A 60 12.01 0.24 -5.24
CA LEU A 60 12.99 0.99 -4.45
C LEU A 60 13.84 0.07 -3.57
N ASN A 61 13.20 -0.93 -2.98
CA ASN A 61 13.85 -1.86 -2.07
C ASN A 61 13.24 -3.27 -2.22
N PRO A 62 13.96 -4.19 -2.89
CA PRO A 62 13.52 -5.58 -3.05
C PRO A 62 13.37 -6.36 -1.74
N ASP A 63 13.97 -5.91 -0.63
CA ASP A 63 13.81 -6.51 0.69
C ASP A 63 12.67 -5.89 1.50
N SER A 64 11.95 -4.92 0.91
CA SER A 64 10.82 -4.26 1.57
C SER A 64 9.67 -5.24 1.83
N PRO A 65 8.96 -5.12 2.97
CA PRO A 65 7.71 -5.86 3.21
C PRO A 65 6.64 -5.62 2.13
N ALA A 66 6.77 -4.55 1.34
CA ALA A 66 5.90 -4.24 0.22
C ALA A 66 5.88 -5.32 -0.86
N VAL A 67 6.98 -6.08 -1.06
CA VAL A 67 7.01 -7.19 -2.03
C VAL A 67 5.97 -8.24 -1.69
N ALA A 68 5.95 -8.67 -0.42
CA ALA A 68 4.98 -9.64 0.07
C ALA A 68 3.55 -9.06 0.02
N ALA A 69 3.38 -7.79 0.39
CA ALA A 69 2.07 -7.13 0.35
C ALA A 69 1.52 -6.98 -1.08
N TYR A 70 2.38 -6.67 -2.07
CA TYR A 70 2.03 -6.60 -3.48
C TYR A 70 1.56 -7.96 -4.00
N ASN A 71 2.35 -9.01 -3.77
CA ASN A 71 2.02 -10.37 -4.20
C ASN A 71 0.69 -10.85 -3.60
N ALA A 72 0.49 -10.64 -2.30
CA ALA A 72 -0.76 -10.99 -1.63
C ALA A 72 -1.96 -10.21 -2.19
N ALA A 73 -1.79 -8.92 -2.49
CA ALA A 73 -2.87 -8.11 -3.08
C ALA A 73 -3.24 -8.57 -4.49
N ILE A 74 -2.25 -8.93 -5.32
CA ILE A 74 -2.49 -9.50 -6.65
C ILE A 74 -3.18 -10.86 -6.56
N GLU A 75 -2.75 -11.73 -5.64
CA GLU A 75 -3.38 -13.04 -5.41
C GLU A 75 -4.87 -12.89 -5.05
N ILE A 76 -5.20 -12.00 -4.12
CA ILE A 76 -6.60 -11.73 -3.72
C ILE A 76 -7.43 -11.23 -4.92
N LEU A 77 -6.87 -10.35 -5.74
CA LEU A 77 -7.58 -9.81 -6.91
C LEU A 77 -7.75 -10.86 -8.00
N ASN A 78 -6.74 -11.70 -8.22
CA ASN A 78 -6.83 -12.82 -9.16
C ASN A 78 -7.89 -13.82 -8.71
N PHE A 79 -7.91 -14.21 -7.43
CA PHE A 79 -8.94 -15.10 -6.87
C PHE A 79 -10.36 -14.53 -7.09
N ARG A 80 -10.56 -13.25 -6.78
CA ARG A 80 -11.85 -12.56 -7.00
C ARG A 80 -12.25 -12.49 -8.47
N ASN A 81 -11.28 -12.45 -9.38
CA ASN A 81 -11.53 -12.43 -10.82
C ASN A 81 -11.73 -13.84 -11.41
N THR A 82 -11.17 -14.89 -10.81
CA THR A 82 -11.34 -16.28 -11.26
C THR A 82 -12.67 -16.89 -10.89
N ASP A 83 -13.38 -16.38 -9.87
CA ASP A 83 -14.76 -16.82 -9.54
C ASP A 83 -15.78 -16.52 -10.66
N LEU A 84 -15.44 -15.63 -11.61
CA LEU A 84 -16.23 -15.37 -12.83
C LEU A 84 -15.91 -16.33 -14.00
N LEU A 85 -14.89 -17.18 -13.86
CA LEU A 85 -14.43 -18.14 -14.86
C LEU A 85 -14.66 -19.60 -14.45
N ASN A 86 -15.64 -19.87 -13.57
CA ASN A 86 -16.23 -21.20 -13.48
C ASN A 86 -17.32 -21.31 -14.56
N PRO A 87 -17.09 -22.05 -15.66
CA PRO A 87 -18.12 -22.32 -16.67
C PRO A 87 -19.30 -23.15 -16.13
#